data_AF-A0A7V5K489-F1
#
_entry.id   AF-A0A7V5K489-F1
#
_cell.length_a   1.000
_cell.length_b   1.000
_cell.length_c   1.000
_cell.angle_alpha   90.00
_cell.angle_beta   90.00
_cell.angle_gamma   90.00
#
_symmetry.space_group_name_H-M   'P 1'
#
loop_
_entity.id
_entity.type
_entity.pdbx_description
1 polymer ?
#
loop_
_entity_poly.entity_id
_entity_poly.type
_entity_poly.pdbx_seq_one_letter_code
_entity_poly.pdbx_strand_id
1 'polypeptide(L)' 'MKKIIWILSFFIIILGIYACKKTSEKIEVKKFLNGAGASFPYPLYANWANEYYKLTGIKINYQSIGSGGG' A
#
# COMPACT_ATOMS: atom_id res chain seq x y z
N MET A 1 -13.41 -17.87 -47.67
CA MET A 1 -13.32 -18.58 -46.38
C MET A 1 -11.90 -18.57 -45.78
N LYS A 2 -10.84 -18.98 -46.51
CA LYS A 2 -9.46 -18.98 -45.99
C LYS A 2 -8.94 -17.60 -45.52
N LYS A 3 -9.32 -16.51 -46.20
CA LYS A 3 -8.95 -15.13 -45.82
C LYS A 3 -9.52 -14.68 -44.47
N ILE A 4 -10.75 -15.10 -44.13
CA ILE A 4 -11.42 -14.76 -42.86
C ILE A 4 -10.76 -15.49 -41.69
N ILE A 5 -10.36 -16.75 -41.90
CA ILE A 5 -9.61 -17.54 -40.92
C ILE A 5 -8.26 -16.89 -40.61
N TRP A 6 -7.58 -16.34 -41.62
CA TRP A 6 -6.31 -15.63 -41.43
C TRP A 6 -6.46 -14.31 -40.67
N ILE A 7 -7.53 -13.55 -40.92
CA ILE A 7 -7.82 -12.29 -40.21
C ILE A 7 -8.14 -12.55 -38.73
N LEU A 8 -8.92 -13.59 -38.43
CA LEU A 8 -9.24 -13.97 -37.05
C LEU A 8 -8.01 -14.45 -36.27
N SER A 9 -7.13 -15.24 -36.89
CA SER A 9 -5.87 -15.66 -36.27
C SER A 9 -4.94 -14.47 -35.98
N PHE A 10 -4.88 -13.48 -36.88
CA PHE A 10 -4.06 -12.28 -36.68
C PHE A 10 -4.60 -11.41 -35.53
N PHE A 11 -5.93 -11.31 -35.40
CA PHE A 11 -6.58 -10.57 -34.33
C PHE A 11 -6.34 -11.20 -32.95
N ILE A 12 -6.35 -12.53 -32.86
CA ILE A 12 -6.05 -13.29 -31.62
C ILE A 12 -4.59 -13.08 -31.19
N ILE A 13 -3.64 -13.07 -32.14
CA ILE A 13 -2.22 -12.83 -31.87
C ILE A 13 -1.99 -11.40 -31.35
N ILE A 14 -2.65 -10.41 -31.97
CA ILE A 14 -2.59 -9.01 -31.52
C ILE A 14 -3.16 -8.89 -30.09
N LEU A 15 -4.30 -9.53 -29.81
CA LEU A 15 -4.92 -9.52 -28.48
C LEU A 15 -4.02 -10.15 -27.41
N GLY A 16 -3.31 -11.24 -27.77
CA GLY A 16 -2.36 -11.91 -26.88
C GLY A 16 -1.14 -11.06 -26.52
N ILE A 17 -0.66 -10.21 -27.44
CA ILE A 17 0.48 -9.30 -27.19
C ILE A 17 0.10 -8.20 -26.18
N TYR A 18 -1.15 -7.71 -26.19
CA TYR A 18 -1.62 -6.71 -25.22
C TYR A 18 -1.79 -7.26 -23.80
N ALA A 19 -1.96 -8.58 -23.64
CA ALA A 19 -2.18 -9.21 -22.34
C ALA A 19 -0.91 -9.33 -21.48
N CYS A 20 0.29 -9.21 -22.07
CA CYS A 20 1.56 -9.32 -21.35
C CYS A 20 2.18 -7.96 -21.07
N LYS A 21 1.47 -7.09 -20.33
CA LYS A 21 2.13 -6.02 -19.58
C LYS A 21 2.34 -6.50 -18.16
N LYS A 22 3.58 -6.91 -17.85
CA LYS A 22 4.00 -7.22 -16.49
C LYS A 22 4.06 -5.90 -15.71
N THR A 23 2.97 -5.56 -15.02
CA THR A 23 2.94 -4.42 -14.10
C THR A 23 3.99 -4.65 -13.02
N SER A 24 5.05 -3.84 -13.03
CA SER A 24 6.02 -3.83 -11.95
C SER A 24 5.36 -3.18 -10.74
N GLU A 25 4.92 -4.01 -9.80
CA GLU A 25 4.27 -3.56 -8.57
C GLU A 25 5.32 -2.81 -7.72
N LYS A 26 5.20 -1.48 -7.67
CA LYS A 26 5.90 -0.69 -6.66
C LYS A 26 5.29 -1.09 -5.31
N ILE A 27 6.09 -1.73 -4.46
CA ILE A 27 5.72 -2.01 -3.08
C ILE A 27 5.54 -0.65 -2.39
N GLU A 28 4.29 -0.22 -2.25
CA GLU A 28 3.93 0.93 -1.44
C GLU A 28 4.09 0.52 0.03
N VAL A 29 5.27 0.78 0.59
CA VAL A 29 5.48 0.62 2.03
C VAL A 29 4.54 1.57 2.74
N LYS A 30 3.56 1.00 3.45
CA LYS A 30 2.54 1.71 4.21
C LYS A 30 3.20 2.76 5.10
N LYS A 31 3.02 4.05 4.80
CA LYS A 31 3.64 5.17 5.53
C LYS A 31 2.94 5.50 6.84
N PHE A 32 2.28 4.53 7.48
CA PHE A 32 1.66 4.76 8.77
C PHE A 32 1.57 3.50 9.62
N LEU A 33 1.74 3.71 10.93
CA LEU A 33 1.63 2.71 11.98
C LEU A 33 0.42 3.05 12.84
N ASN A 34 -0.34 2.02 13.24
CA ASN A 34 -1.42 2.15 14.20
C ASN A 34 -1.01 1.45 15.48
N GLY A 35 -1.36 2.03 16.62
CA GLY A 35 -1.14 1.42 17.93
C GLY A 35 -2.16 1.91 18.95
N ALA A 36 -2.26 1.21 20.07
CA ALA A 36 -3.09 1.63 21.20
C ALA A 36 -2.41 1.23 22.51
N GLY A 37 -2.79 1.83 23.62
CA GLY A 37 -2.33 1.40 24.93
C GLY A 37 -2.43 2.44 26.03
N ALA A 38 -1.43 2.43 26.92
CA ALA A 38 -1.39 3.22 28.14
C ALA A 38 -1.65 4.70 27.91
N SER A 39 -2.55 5.27 28.72
CA SER A 39 -2.93 6.68 28.68
C SER A 39 -1.93 7.59 29.38
N PHE A 40 -1.29 7.09 30.46
CA PHE A 40 -0.31 7.88 31.22
C PHE A 40 0.88 8.37 30.37
N PRO A 41 1.58 7.52 29.58
CA PRO A 41 2.69 7.97 28.74
C PRO A 41 2.24 8.62 27.42
N TYR A 42 0.94 8.75 27.15
CA TYR A 42 0.44 9.23 25.85
C TYR A 42 1.02 10.59 25.42
N PRO A 43 1.13 11.63 26.30
CA PRO A 43 1.71 12.91 25.90
C PRO A 43 3.15 12.79 25.39
N LEU A 44 3.94 11.87 25.97
CA LEU A 44 5.32 11.61 25.54
C LEU A 44 5.35 10.92 24.18
N TYR A 45 4.52 9.89 23.99
CA TYR A 45 4.42 9.18 22.71
C TYR A 45 3.94 10.08 21.58
N ALA A 46 3.02 10.99 21.86
CA ALA A 46 2.55 11.98 20.88
C ALA A 46 3.70 12.88 20.40
N ASN A 47 4.57 13.34 21.31
CA ASN A 47 5.75 14.12 20.95
C ASN A 47 6.74 13.31 20.11
N TRP A 48 7.04 12.08 20.50
CA TRP A 48 7.92 11.21 19.73
C TRP A 48 7.36 10.86 18.36
N ALA A 49 6.06 10.61 18.25
CA ALA A 49 5.37 10.36 16.99
C ALA A 49 5.48 11.55 16.02
N ASN A 50 5.34 12.77 16.55
CA ASN A 50 5.50 13.99 15.76
C ASN A 50 6.93 14.15 15.25
N GLU A 51 7.94 13.96 16.11
CA GLU A 51 9.35 14.04 15.71
C GLU A 51 9.71 12.93 14.72
N TYR A 52 9.23 11.71 14.95
CA TYR A 52 9.42 10.58 14.05
C TYR A 52 8.82 10.85 12.67
N TYR A 53 7.62 11.44 12.61
CA TYR A 53 7.01 11.84 11.35
C TYR A 53 7.83 12.89 10.61
N LYS A 54 8.39 13.90 11.29
CA LYS A 54 9.26 14.91 10.67
C LYS A 54 10.51 14.28 10.06
N LEU A 55 11.10 13.28 10.71
CA LEU A 55 12.32 12.62 10.26
C LEU A 55 12.11 11.59 9.16
N THR A 56 10.99 10.87 9.19
CA THR A 56 10.78 9.67 8.35
C THR A 56 9.62 9.79 7.37
N GLY A 57 8.70 10.73 7.58
CA GLY A 57 7.43 10.81 6.88
C GLY A 57 6.44 9.69 7.23
N ILE A 58 6.74 8.85 8.23
CA ILE A 58 5.86 7.76 8.68
C ILE A 58 4.96 8.28 9.81
N LYS A 59 3.65 8.19 9.62
CA LYS A 59 2.66 8.66 10.59
C LYS A 59 2.40 7.59 11.67
N ILE A 60 2.40 7.97 12.94
CA ILE A 60 1.98 7.07 14.02
C ILE A 60 0.60 7.50 14.52
N ASN A 61 -0.39 6.64 14.38
CA ASN A 61 -1.74 6.81 14.91
C ASN A 61 -1.88 6.00 16.20
N TYR A 62 -1.48 6.60 17.33
CA TYR A 62 -1.60 5.95 18.64
C TYR A 62 -2.92 6.32 19.33
N GLN A 63 -3.60 5.33 19.89
CA GLN A 63 -4.84 5.50 20.65
C GLN A 63 -4.59 5.29 22.15
N SER A 64 -4.89 6.32 22.95
CA SER A 64 -4.81 6.26 24.40
C SER A 64 -6.08 5.63 24.99
N ILE A 65 -6.05 4.32 25.25
CA ILE A 65 -7.21 3.53 25.71
C ILE A 65 -7.05 2.92 27.11
N GLY A 66 -5.88 3.06 27.73
CA GLY A 66 -5.55 2.47 29.04
C GLY A 66 -4.53 1.35 28.91
N SER A 67 -3.75 1.11 29.98
CA SER A 67 -2.59 0.21 29.95
C SER A 67 -2.96 -1.27 29.74
N GLY A 68 -4.17 -1.67 30.10
CA GLY A 68 -4.68 -3.02 29.86
C GLY A 68 -5.39 -3.23 28.51
N GLY A 69 -5.54 -2.17 27.71
CA GLY A 69 -6.28 -2.24 26.44
C GLY A 69 -5.42 -2.34 25.19
N GLY A 70 -4.11 -2.09 25.30
CA GLY A 70 -3.17 -1.99 24.19
C GLY A 70 -2.81 -3.30 23.51
#